data_AF-A0A7X6UUH3-F1
#
_entry.id   AF-A0A7X6UUH3-F1
#
_cell.length_a   1.000
_cell.length_b   1.000
_cell.length_c   1.000
_cell.angle_alpha   90.00
_cell.angle_beta   90.00
_cell.angle_gamma   90.00
#
_symmetry.space_group_name_H-M   'P 1'
#
loop_
_entity.id
_entity.type
_entity.pdbx_description
1 polymer ?
#
loop_
_entity_poly.entity_id
_entity_poly.type
_entity_poly.pdbx_seq_one_letter_code
_entity_poly.pdbx_strand_id
1 'polypeptide(L)'
;TGAVGVVRHDPMAMLPFCGYNMGDYLRHWLAIGQHSTAEKLPKIFYVNWFRKSSSGQWLWPGYGENIRVLKWIYERVTGEAPASISPIGQLPLPTALDTSQLKITPAQLTELLRFDKSGWQQELIGLRQHYARLGDRLPTELREELAALARHLDSAG
;
A
#
# COMPACT_ATOMS: atom_id res chain seq x y z
N THR A 1 -7.13 20.29 -14.74
CA THR A 1 -7.65 18.97 -15.11
C THR A 1 -6.50 17.99 -15.06
N GLY A 2 -6.56 16.95 -14.21
CA GLY A 2 -5.48 15.97 -14.13
C GLY A 2 -5.41 15.16 -15.42
N ALA A 3 -4.24 15.06 -16.04
CA ALA A 3 -4.06 14.26 -17.25
C ALA A 3 -4.35 12.78 -16.93
N VAL A 4 -5.16 12.14 -17.77
CA VAL A 4 -5.51 10.73 -17.64
C VAL A 4 -4.24 9.89 -17.75
N GLY A 5 -3.95 9.08 -16.73
CA GLY A 5 -2.81 8.17 -16.72
C GLY A 5 -1.55 8.66 -15.99
N VAL A 6 -1.54 9.88 -15.43
CA VAL A 6 -0.44 10.32 -14.56
C VAL A 6 -0.74 9.92 -13.13
N VAL A 7 0.14 9.09 -12.54
CA VAL A 7 0.08 8.76 -11.11
C VAL A 7 0.23 10.05 -10.30
N ARG A 8 -0.78 10.36 -9.50
CA ARG A 8 -0.78 11.51 -8.59
C ARG A 8 -0.57 10.99 -7.17
N HIS A 9 0.48 11.44 -6.52
CA HIS A 9 0.65 11.23 -5.08
C HIS A 9 -0.40 12.05 -4.33
N ASP A 10 -1.27 11.35 -3.61
CA ASP A 10 -2.34 11.92 -2.79
C ASP A 10 -2.22 11.36 -1.35
N PRO A 11 -1.35 11.93 -0.51
CA PRO A 11 -1.11 11.43 0.84
C PRO A 11 -2.41 11.37 1.62
N MET A 12 -2.76 10.18 2.11
CA MET A 12 -3.96 9.92 2.91
C MET A 12 -5.27 10.35 2.23
N ALA A 13 -5.28 10.47 0.89
CA ALA A 13 -6.40 11.05 0.12
C ALA A 13 -6.80 12.47 0.58
N MET A 14 -5.84 13.23 1.12
CA MET A 14 -6.06 14.53 1.75
C MET A 14 -5.48 15.70 0.96
N LEU A 15 -4.83 15.48 -0.19
CA LEU A 15 -4.18 16.56 -0.94
C LEU A 15 -5.09 17.75 -1.29
N PRO A 16 -6.37 17.58 -1.71
CA PRO A 16 -7.26 18.72 -1.96
C PRO A 16 -7.99 19.22 -0.69
N PHE A 17 -7.80 18.58 0.46
CA PHE A 17 -8.59 18.84 1.68
C PHE A 17 -7.72 19.28 2.88
N CYS A 18 -6.39 19.15 2.80
CA CYS A 18 -5.50 19.52 3.89
C CYS A 18 -5.51 21.03 4.11
N GLY A 19 -6.06 21.47 5.24
CA GLY A 19 -6.22 22.89 5.58
C GLY A 19 -4.95 23.59 6.08
N TYR A 20 -3.81 22.89 6.13
CA TYR A 20 -2.53 23.40 6.58
C TYR A 20 -1.37 22.67 5.88
N ASN A 21 -0.13 22.90 6.31
CA ASN A 21 1.02 22.31 5.63
C ASN A 21 1.03 20.78 5.71
N MET A 22 1.22 20.12 4.57
CA MET A 22 1.20 18.65 4.49
C MET A 22 2.30 17.97 5.32
N GLY A 23 3.46 18.59 5.51
CA GLY A 23 4.52 18.05 6.37
C GLY A 23 4.11 18.03 7.85
N ASP A 24 3.41 19.08 8.30
CA ASP A 24 2.87 19.14 9.66
C ASP A 24 1.70 18.15 9.83
N TYR A 25 0.89 17.94 8.78
CA TYR A 25 -0.16 16.92 8.77
C TYR A 25 0.38 15.50 8.97
N LEU A 26 1.46 15.17 8.27
CA LEU A 26 2.13 13.88 8.43
C LEU A 26 2.76 13.75 9.83
N ARG A 27 3.31 14.84 10.39
CA ARG A 27 3.80 14.88 11.78
C ARG A 27 2.70 14.64 12.81
N HIS A 28 1.48 15.14 12.55
CA HIS A 28 0.34 14.89 13.41
C HIS A 28 -0.03 13.40 13.48
N TRP A 29 0.00 12.69 12.34
CA TRP A 29 -0.17 11.23 12.32
C TRP A 29 0.86 10.49 13.16
N LEU A 30 2.13 10.89 13.07
CA LEU A 30 3.20 10.30 13.88
C LEU A 30 2.97 10.55 15.39
N ALA A 31 2.53 11.76 15.76
CA ALA A 31 2.23 12.11 17.15
C ALA A 31 1.08 11.28 17.73
N ILE A 32 0.05 10.94 16.95
CA ILE A 32 -1.01 10.01 17.37
C ILE A 32 -0.41 8.65 17.76
N GLY A 33 0.52 8.14 16.96
CA GLY A 33 1.23 6.90 17.24
C GLY A 33 2.05 6.96 18.54
N GLN A 34 2.76 8.06 18.76
CA GLN A 34 3.61 8.27 19.94
C GLN A 34 2.80 8.44 21.25
N HIS A 35 1.55 8.90 21.17
CA HIS A 35 0.65 9.06 22.31
C HIS A 35 -0.23 7.85 22.60
N SER A 36 0.02 6.71 21.96
CA SER A 36 -0.71 5.47 22.16
C SER A 36 0.24 4.31 22.41
N THR A 37 -0.32 3.14 22.73
CA THR A 37 0.45 1.88 22.76
C THR A 37 0.15 1.07 21.50
N ALA A 38 1.08 0.20 21.10
CA ALA A 38 0.96 -0.58 19.87
C ALA A 38 -0.33 -1.42 19.84
N GLU A 39 -0.80 -1.90 20.99
CA GLU A 39 -2.01 -2.71 21.12
C GLU A 39 -3.31 -1.92 20.87
N LYS A 40 -3.27 -0.59 21.02
CA LYS A 40 -4.41 0.30 20.83
C LYS A 40 -4.46 0.94 19.45
N LEU A 41 -3.36 0.89 18.70
CA LEU A 41 -3.29 1.46 17.36
C LEU A 41 -3.91 0.50 16.33
N PRO A 42 -4.71 1.00 15.36
CA PRO A 42 -5.23 0.17 14.31
C PRO A 42 -4.11 -0.29 13.37
N LYS A 43 -4.24 -1.50 12.82
CA LYS A 43 -3.39 -1.95 11.71
C LYS A 43 -3.71 -1.11 10.46
N ILE A 44 -2.67 -0.68 9.74
CA ILE A 44 -2.80 0.08 8.49
C ILE A 44 -2.63 -0.89 7.31
N PHE A 45 -3.53 -0.81 6.33
CA PHE A 45 -3.50 -1.61 5.12
C PHE A 45 -3.53 -0.73 3.87
N TYR A 46 -2.81 -1.16 2.84
CA TYR A 46 -2.87 -0.57 1.50
C TYR A 46 -3.50 -1.59 0.55
N VAL A 47 -4.48 -1.16 -0.24
CA VAL A 47 -5.21 -2.01 -1.19
C VAL A 47 -5.15 -1.43 -2.60
N ASN A 48 -5.13 -2.31 -3.60
CA ASN A 48 -5.23 -1.91 -5.01
C ASN A 48 -6.26 -2.77 -5.74
N TRP A 49 -7.47 -2.22 -5.92
CA TRP A 49 -8.56 -2.85 -6.67
C TRP A 49 -8.38 -2.78 -8.20
N PHE A 50 -7.40 -1.99 -8.65
CA PHE A 50 -7.25 -1.55 -10.03
C PHE A 50 -6.01 -2.18 -10.70
N ARG A 51 -5.53 -3.31 -10.19
CA ARG A 51 -4.42 -4.00 -10.85
C ARG A 51 -4.90 -4.63 -12.16
N LYS A 52 -4.15 -4.38 -13.23
CA LYS A 52 -4.39 -4.98 -14.55
C LYS A 52 -3.31 -6.00 -14.91
N SER A 53 -3.69 -6.99 -15.72
CA SER A 53 -2.76 -7.89 -16.40
C SER A 53 -1.97 -7.17 -17.49
N SER A 54 -0.97 -7.84 -18.05
CA SER A 54 -0.26 -7.38 -19.25
C SER A 54 -1.17 -7.18 -20.48
N SER A 55 -2.31 -7.88 -20.53
CA SER A 55 -3.33 -7.72 -21.57
C SER A 55 -4.35 -6.60 -21.27
N GLY A 56 -4.17 -5.86 -20.17
CA GLY A 56 -5.03 -4.73 -19.79
C GLY A 56 -6.34 -5.13 -19.11
N GLN A 57 -6.54 -6.40 -18.79
CA GLN A 57 -7.72 -6.90 -18.08
C GLN A 57 -7.58 -6.68 -16.56
N TRP A 58 -8.66 -6.34 -15.87
CA TRP A 58 -8.65 -6.26 -14.41
C TRP A 58 -8.43 -7.65 -13.81
N LEU A 59 -7.48 -7.76 -12.89
CA LEU A 59 -7.18 -9.02 -12.21
C LEU A 59 -8.14 -9.32 -11.04
N TRP A 60 -8.79 -8.28 -10.51
CA TRP A 60 -9.77 -8.41 -9.43
C TRP A 60 -11.13 -7.86 -9.88
N PRO A 61 -12.25 -8.57 -9.62
CA PRO A 61 -13.58 -8.14 -10.05
C PRO A 61 -14.08 -6.85 -9.37
N GLY A 62 -13.59 -6.53 -8.17
CA GLY A 62 -13.97 -5.31 -7.45
C GLY A 62 -15.38 -5.32 -6.87
N TYR A 63 -15.91 -4.13 -6.60
CA TYR A 63 -17.29 -3.93 -6.09
C TYR A 63 -17.59 -4.78 -4.84
N GLY A 64 -18.68 -5.56 -4.86
CA GLY A 64 -19.09 -6.42 -3.76
C GLY A 64 -18.04 -7.46 -3.41
N GLU A 65 -17.22 -7.91 -4.36
CA GLU A 65 -16.20 -8.92 -4.12
C GLU A 65 -15.06 -8.39 -3.24
N ASN A 66 -14.91 -7.07 -3.08
CA ASN A 66 -13.95 -6.48 -2.14
C ASN A 66 -14.18 -6.92 -0.69
N ILE A 67 -15.39 -7.40 -0.35
CA ILE A 67 -15.67 -7.99 0.96
C ILE A 67 -14.72 -9.15 1.31
N ARG A 68 -14.22 -9.89 0.31
CA ARG A 68 -13.28 -11.01 0.51
C ARG A 68 -11.91 -10.54 1.02
N VAL A 69 -11.47 -9.36 0.59
CA VAL A 69 -10.24 -8.75 1.09
C VAL A 69 -10.48 -8.08 2.45
N LEU A 70 -11.66 -7.50 2.69
CA LEU A 70 -12.02 -7.02 4.02
C LEU A 70 -12.11 -8.16 5.05
N LYS A 71 -12.61 -9.33 4.65
CA LYS A 71 -12.55 -10.56 5.45
C LYS A 71 -11.12 -10.92 5.80
N TRP A 72 -10.20 -10.93 4.83
CA TRP A 72 -8.78 -11.19 5.10
C TRP A 72 -8.16 -10.14 6.04
N ILE A 73 -8.49 -8.86 5.88
CA ILE A 73 -8.05 -7.79 6.79
C ILE A 73 -8.54 -8.06 8.22
N TYR A 74 -9.81 -8.46 8.39
CA TYR A 74 -10.36 -8.84 9.68
C TYR A 74 -9.55 -10.01 10.30
N GLU A 75 -9.30 -11.06 9.53
CA GLU A 75 -8.51 -12.21 9.97
C GLU A 75 -7.04 -11.84 10.27
N ARG A 76 -6.47 -10.82 9.60
CA ARG A 76 -5.14 -10.27 9.94
C ARG A 76 -5.15 -9.48 11.24
N VAL A 77 -6.26 -8.83 11.58
CA VAL A 77 -6.45 -8.12 12.85
C VAL A 77 -6.61 -9.10 14.01
N THR A 78 -7.37 -10.19 13.82
CA THR A 78 -7.60 -11.23 14.85
C THR A 78 -6.47 -12.24 14.98
N GLY A 79 -5.51 -12.25 14.04
CA GLY A 79 -4.35 -13.13 14.08
C GLY A 79 -4.58 -14.51 13.43
N GLU A 80 -5.65 -14.65 12.65
CA GLU A 80 -6.14 -15.91 12.09
C GLU A 80 -5.68 -16.15 10.64
N ALA A 81 -5.31 -15.09 9.89
CA ALA A 81 -4.89 -15.23 8.50
C ALA A 81 -3.36 -15.23 8.33
N PRO A 82 -2.78 -16.18 7.56
CA PRO A 82 -1.37 -16.14 7.18
C PRO A 82 -1.11 -15.06 6.12
N ALA A 83 0.15 -14.63 6.04
CA ALA A 83 0.64 -13.68 5.05
C ALA A 83 2.08 -14.04 4.65
N SER A 84 2.45 -13.76 3.41
CA SER A 84 3.85 -13.81 2.97
C SER A 84 4.53 -12.48 3.25
N ILE A 85 5.78 -12.54 3.69
CA ILE A 85 6.63 -11.35 3.85
C ILE A 85 7.14 -10.93 2.47
N SER A 86 7.08 -9.64 2.19
CA SER A 86 7.65 -9.01 1.01
C SER A 86 8.38 -7.71 1.40
N PRO A 87 9.22 -7.13 0.52
CA PRO A 87 9.89 -5.86 0.77
C PRO A 87 8.96 -4.68 1.10
N ILE A 88 7.68 -4.78 0.72
CA ILE A 88 6.66 -3.74 0.89
C ILE A 88 5.69 -4.05 2.04
N GLY A 89 6.03 -5.03 2.88
CA GLY A 89 5.20 -5.50 3.98
C GLY A 89 4.60 -6.88 3.73
N GLN A 90 3.48 -7.16 4.39
CA GLN A 90 2.85 -8.47 4.38
C GLN A 90 1.74 -8.56 3.33
N LEU A 91 1.83 -9.54 2.44
CA LEU A 91 0.86 -9.80 1.38
C LEU A 91 0.03 -11.04 1.70
N PRO A 92 -1.24 -11.13 1.27
CA PRO A 92 -2.00 -12.37 1.41
C PRO A 92 -1.32 -13.51 0.65
N LEU A 93 -1.37 -14.71 1.23
CA LEU A 93 -1.11 -15.92 0.45
C LEU A 93 -2.25 -16.14 -0.55
N PRO A 94 -2.01 -16.79 -1.71
CA PRO A 94 -3.10 -17.15 -2.62
C PRO A 94 -4.23 -17.94 -1.94
N THR A 95 -3.90 -18.76 -0.95
CA THR A 95 -4.86 -19.55 -0.16
C THR A 95 -5.59 -18.76 0.91
N ALA A 96 -5.17 -17.53 1.22
CA ALA A 96 -5.76 -16.70 2.27
C ALA A 96 -6.95 -15.86 1.77
N LEU A 97 -7.15 -15.75 0.45
CA LEU A 97 -8.30 -15.08 -0.14
C LEU A 97 -9.34 -16.12 -0.57
N ASP A 98 -10.57 -15.94 -0.11
CA ASP A 98 -11.71 -16.72 -0.60
C ASP A 98 -12.00 -16.33 -2.05
N THR A 99 -11.65 -17.21 -2.98
CA THR A 99 -11.91 -17.07 -4.42
C THR A 99 -13.03 -17.99 -4.91
N SER A 100 -13.80 -18.57 -3.99
CA SER A 100 -14.93 -19.41 -4.33
C SER A 100 -15.91 -18.67 -5.26
N GLN A 101 -16.34 -19.36 -6.31
CA GLN A 101 -17.27 -18.86 -7.33
C GLN A 101 -16.74 -17.68 -8.17
N LEU A 102 -15.49 -17.24 -7.96
CA LEU A 102 -14.85 -16.26 -8.84
C LEU A 102 -14.30 -16.93 -10.10
N LYS A 103 -14.44 -16.24 -11.24
CA LYS A 103 -13.79 -16.63 -12.51
C LYS A 103 -12.34 -16.15 -12.55
N ILE A 104 -11.57 -16.45 -11.50
CA ILE A 104 -10.14 -16.12 -11.43
C ILE A 104 -9.32 -17.41 -11.47
N THR A 105 -8.37 -17.48 -12.40
CA THR A 105 -7.46 -18.63 -12.49
C THR A 105 -6.37 -18.55 -11.41
N PRO A 106 -5.76 -19.68 -11.01
CA PRO A 106 -4.62 -19.67 -10.10
C PRO A 106 -3.48 -18.75 -10.57
N ALA A 107 -3.20 -18.73 -11.88
CA ALA A 107 -2.18 -17.86 -12.47
C ALA A 107 -2.53 -16.37 -12.31
N GLN A 108 -3.78 -15.97 -12.56
CA GLN A 108 -4.23 -14.60 -12.35
C GLN A 108 -4.17 -14.20 -10.87
N LEU A 109 -4.48 -15.10 -9.96
CA LEU A 109 -4.36 -14.85 -8.52
C LEU A 109 -2.91 -14.69 -8.08
N THR A 110 -2.00 -15.53 -8.58
CA THR A 110 -0.56 -15.37 -8.36
C THR A 110 -0.06 -14.04 -8.91
N GLU A 111 -0.49 -13.64 -10.11
CA GLU A 111 -0.14 -12.34 -10.71
C GLU A 111 -0.71 -11.17 -9.88
N LEU A 112 -1.97 -11.27 -9.44
CA LEU A 112 -2.66 -10.27 -8.63
C LEU A 112 -1.90 -9.97 -7.34
N LEU A 113 -1.36 -11.00 -6.69
CA LEU A 113 -0.67 -10.91 -5.40
C LEU A 113 0.85 -10.76 -5.54
N ARG A 114 1.38 -10.74 -6.76
CA ARG A 114 2.82 -10.67 -7.02
C ARG A 114 3.41 -9.32 -6.57
N PHE A 115 4.49 -9.37 -5.80
CA PHE A 115 5.36 -8.22 -5.59
C PHE A 115 6.16 -7.91 -6.88
N ASP A 116 6.04 -6.68 -7.39
CA ASP A 116 6.76 -6.22 -8.59
C ASP A 116 7.93 -5.32 -8.21
N LYS A 117 9.12 -5.91 -8.08
CA LYS A 117 10.34 -5.17 -7.71
C LYS A 117 10.63 -4.01 -8.65
N SER A 118 10.48 -4.21 -9.96
CA SER A 118 10.79 -3.19 -10.97
C SER A 118 9.85 -1.99 -10.88
N GLY A 119 8.55 -2.25 -10.69
CA GLY A 119 7.56 -1.19 -10.46
C GLY A 119 7.82 -0.41 -9.18
N TRP A 120 8.22 -1.08 -8.09
CA TRP A 120 8.55 -0.41 -6.83
C TRP A 120 9.85 0.40 -6.88
N GLN A 121 10.85 -0.04 -7.65
CA GLN A 121 12.05 0.76 -7.90
C GLN A 121 11.74 2.05 -8.66
N GLN A 122 10.79 2.01 -9.60
CA GLN A 122 10.30 3.20 -10.29
C GLN A 122 9.49 4.10 -9.34
N GLU A 123 8.62 3.53 -8.52
CA GLU A 123 7.84 4.28 -7.52
C GLU A 123 8.75 4.98 -6.51
N LEU A 124 9.85 4.34 -6.10
CA LEU A 124 10.83 4.94 -5.18
C LEU A 124 11.41 6.26 -5.72
N ILE A 125 11.62 6.37 -7.05
CA ILE A 125 12.06 7.62 -7.69
C ILE A 125 10.96 8.68 -7.55
N GLY A 126 9.70 8.32 -7.83
CA GLY A 126 8.54 9.19 -7.68
C GLY A 126 8.35 9.69 -6.24
N LEU A 127 8.45 8.79 -5.26
CA LEU A 127 8.35 9.12 -3.84
C LEU A 127 9.45 10.08 -3.40
N ARG A 128 10.71 9.89 -3.84
CA ARG A 128 11.81 10.82 -3.55
C ARG A 128 11.51 12.22 -4.10
N GLN A 129 11.01 12.31 -5.33
CA GLN A 129 10.63 13.58 -5.94
C GLN A 129 9.44 14.23 -5.21
N HIS A 130 8.46 13.44 -4.77
CA HIS A 130 7.33 13.93 -4.00
C HIS A 130 7.76 14.47 -2.64
N TYR A 131 8.56 13.71 -1.90
CA TYR A 131 9.07 14.06 -0.58
C TYR A 131 10.00 15.28 -0.61
N ALA A 132 10.77 15.47 -1.69
CA ALA A 132 11.58 16.67 -1.87
C ALA A 132 10.75 17.96 -1.86
N ARG A 133 9.48 17.92 -2.30
CA ARG A 133 8.57 19.09 -2.29
C ARG A 133 8.16 19.51 -0.89
N LEU A 134 8.25 18.62 0.10
CA LEU A 134 7.97 18.91 1.50
C LEU A 134 9.17 19.56 2.21
N GLY A 135 10.35 19.57 1.58
CA GLY A 135 11.56 20.22 2.09
C GLY A 135 11.91 19.80 3.51
N ASP A 136 12.26 20.77 4.35
CA ASP A 136 12.65 20.55 5.76
C ASP A 136 11.48 20.11 6.65
N ARG A 137 10.23 20.26 6.18
CA ARG A 137 9.04 19.88 6.96
C ARG A 137 8.72 18.39 6.88
N LEU A 138 9.31 17.65 5.96
CA LEU A 138 9.17 16.20 5.91
C LEU A 138 9.72 15.56 7.20
N PRO A 139 8.90 14.84 7.98
CA PRO A 139 9.34 14.15 9.20
C PRO A 139 10.50 13.17 8.93
N THR A 140 11.43 13.09 9.88
CA THR A 140 12.62 12.22 9.77
C THR A 140 12.21 10.75 9.65
N GLU A 141 11.18 10.34 10.38
CA GLU A 141 10.62 8.98 10.38
C GLU A 141 10.18 8.56 8.96
N LEU A 142 9.59 9.46 8.18
CA LEU A 142 9.22 9.15 6.79
C LEU A 142 10.43 9.07 5.85
N ARG A 143 11.51 9.78 6.14
CA ARG A 143 12.79 9.63 5.40
C ARG A 143 13.42 8.28 5.70
N GLU A 144 13.37 7.86 6.95
CA GLU A 144 13.88 6.58 7.41
C GLU A 144 13.11 5.41 6.80
N GLU A 145 11.77 5.48 6.77
CA GLU A 145 10.92 4.49 6.10
C GLU A 145 11.20 4.41 4.60
N LEU A 146 11.39 5.56 3.91
CA LEU A 146 11.75 5.56 2.50
C LEU A 146 13.13 4.94 2.25
N ALA A 147 14.09 5.18 3.14
CA ALA A 147 15.41 4.58 3.08
C ALA A 147 15.37 3.07 3.40
N ALA A 148 14.51 2.65 4.33
CA ALA A 148 14.28 1.25 4.65
C ALA A 148 13.67 0.50 3.47
N LEU A 149 12.65 1.07 2.83
CA LEU A 149 12.07 0.54 1.60
C LEU A 149 13.15 0.36 0.53
N ALA A 150 14.00 1.36 0.29
CA ALA A 150 15.09 1.25 -0.67
C ALA A 150 16.01 0.05 -0.38
N ARG A 151 16.44 -0.11 0.88
CA ARG A 151 17.27 -1.26 1.30
C ARG A 151 16.56 -2.59 1.10
N HIS A 152 15.27 -2.69 1.46
CA HIS A 152 14.50 -3.91 1.27
C HIS A 152 14.40 -4.31 -0.19
N LEU A 153 14.16 -3.33 -1.09
CA LEU A 153 14.11 -3.57 -2.54
C LEU A 153 15.46 -4.06 -3.07
N ASP A 154 16.58 -3.50 -2.61
CA ASP A 154 17.92 -3.89 -3.04
C ASP A 154 18.26 -5.33 -2.60
N SER A 155 17.86 -5.71 -1.38
CA SER A 155 18.08 -7.06 -0.83
C SER A 155 17.15 -8.15 -1.38
N ALA A 156 16.06 -7.77 -2.04
CA ALA A 156 15.09 -8.72 -2.59
C ALA A 156 15.65 -9.33 -3.88
N GLY A 157 16.16 -10.56 -3.82
CA GLY A 157 16.64 -11.32 -4.99
C GLY A 157 15.57 -11.51 -6.06
#